data_AF-A0A9E2ELH8-F1
#
_entry.id   AF-A0A9E2ELH8-F1
#
_cell.length_a   1.000
_cell.length_b   1.000
_cell.length_c   1.000
_cell.angle_alpha   90.00
_cell.angle_beta   90.00
_cell.angle_gamma   90.00
#
_symmetry.space_group_name_H-M   'P 1'
#
loop_
_entity.id
_entity.type
_entity.pdbx_description
1 polymer ?
#
loop_
_entity_poly.entity_id
_entity_poly.type
_entity_poly.pdbx_seq_one_letter_code
_entity_poly.pdbx_strand_id
1 'polypeptide(L)'
;MKTNQSALHIRSVSFLLIWVLSIHVFSQSNEKSVEGWGEVTNLYLNGTSEESVRIWMADPDGNSSRRILKKGDRIKSGSVLDVPRRTIIVLESSNKSKDSIIGQFKEIYTVTKNGENIHAVGRGSDGKSIKEINTTLTGRATATNSGKTKTLKTKLTKFSVEFKGNEIMYRLLRGKVSVNRRKRVDLNEQVQSDSINNRLLYITESTSLSLKNPLDPFNNENDVSTVLNTDDEIVKFFKQQLKIQKRFLNNSGPISRSAYKFMNQGKDSLGLSGYTEAIEKGEIDRTRFIQAALILAEGYFITNKLKSRESWLEAAIEFAKMENMSTQDKFDVFSKVDNDLARAYGNELVSAKEYMAWAYTVKLKLKGCLETLTENPAIYRRDAKNLKKEIEKY
;
A
#
# COMPACT_ATOMS: atom_id res chain seq x y z
N MET A 1 66.12 34.75 13.35
CA MET A 1 66.17 34.05 12.04
C MET A 1 65.90 32.56 12.25
N LYS A 2 65.21 31.92 11.29
CA LYS A 2 65.23 30.49 10.91
C LYS A 2 65.57 29.44 12.00
N THR A 3 64.62 28.65 12.54
CA THR A 3 63.82 27.53 11.97
C THR A 3 64.52 26.17 11.88
N ASN A 4 63.78 25.15 12.35
CA ASN A 4 63.84 23.70 12.05
C ASN A 4 64.96 22.89 12.73
N GLN A 5 64.65 21.90 13.58
CA GLN A 5 63.86 20.67 13.41
C GLN A 5 64.57 19.57 12.59
N SER A 6 64.89 18.47 13.28
CA SER A 6 64.84 17.06 12.86
C SER A 6 65.26 16.19 14.06
N ALA A 7 64.78 14.98 14.36
CA ALA A 7 63.57 14.17 14.13
C ALA A 7 63.96 12.70 14.46
N LEU A 8 62.98 11.76 14.54
CA LEU A 8 63.13 10.31 14.85
C LEU A 8 63.49 10.01 16.33
N HIS A 9 63.09 8.92 17.02
CA HIS A 9 62.16 7.79 16.83
C HIS A 9 62.00 7.05 18.22
N ILE A 10 61.11 6.09 18.52
CA ILE A 10 60.07 5.34 17.77
C ILE A 10 58.89 4.89 18.70
N ARG A 11 57.76 4.52 18.08
CA ARG A 11 56.57 3.72 18.52
C ARG A 11 56.52 3.08 19.93
N SER A 12 55.34 3.15 20.57
CA SER A 12 54.63 1.94 21.03
C SER A 12 53.09 2.09 21.04
N VAL A 13 52.44 1.23 20.25
CA VAL A 13 51.05 0.73 20.25
C VAL A 13 50.01 1.42 21.17
N SER A 14 49.10 2.20 20.57
CA SER A 14 47.79 2.49 21.18
C SER A 14 46.76 1.43 20.77
N PHE A 15 46.15 0.75 21.75
CA PHE A 15 44.95 -0.06 21.53
C PHE A 15 43.80 0.85 21.08
N LEU A 16 43.45 0.81 19.78
CA LEU A 16 42.24 1.48 19.30
C LEU A 16 41.04 0.60 19.67
N LEU A 17 40.46 0.86 20.84
CA LEU A 17 39.21 0.24 21.26
C LEU A 17 38.08 0.75 20.35
N ILE A 18 37.78 0.02 19.28
CA ILE A 18 36.66 0.34 18.38
C ILE A 18 35.37 0.09 19.16
N TRP A 19 34.89 1.15 19.81
CA TRP A 19 33.47 1.24 20.17
C TRP A 19 32.68 1.20 18.87
N VAL A 20 32.20 0.01 18.52
CA VAL A 20 31.06 -0.13 17.61
C VAL A 20 29.88 0.49 18.34
N LEU A 21 29.75 1.81 18.21
CA LEU A 21 28.58 2.54 18.60
C LEU A 21 27.46 1.98 17.72
N SER A 22 26.76 1.00 18.28
CA SER A 22 25.58 0.41 17.68
C SER A 22 24.51 1.48 17.77
N ILE A 23 24.56 2.43 16.82
CA ILE A 23 23.51 3.41 16.62
C ILE A 23 22.28 2.59 16.26
N HIS A 24 21.53 2.24 17.30
CA HIS A 24 20.14 1.88 17.20
C HIS A 24 19.47 3.15 16.71
N VAL A 25 19.51 3.34 15.39
CA VAL A 25 18.51 4.12 14.69
C VAL A 25 17.23 3.33 14.91
N PHE A 26 16.62 3.57 16.06
CA PHE A 26 15.17 3.53 16.17
C PHE A 26 14.71 4.43 15.03
N SER A 27 14.33 3.79 13.92
CA SER A 27 13.56 4.43 12.88
C SER A 27 12.24 4.81 13.54
N GLN A 28 12.22 5.98 14.19
CA GLN A 28 10.99 6.69 14.45
C GLN A 28 10.38 6.87 13.06
N SER A 29 9.34 6.09 12.81
CA SER A 29 8.65 6.00 11.52
C SER A 29 8.20 7.39 11.12
N ASN A 30 9.01 8.06 10.30
CA ASN A 30 8.82 9.46 9.93
C ASN A 30 7.72 9.66 8.86
N GLU A 31 6.71 8.78 8.87
CA GLU A 31 5.34 9.23 8.64
C GLU A 31 5.01 10.22 9.76
N LYS A 32 5.25 11.51 9.49
CA LYS A 32 4.81 12.64 10.32
C LYS A 32 3.44 12.32 10.89
N SER A 33 3.30 12.39 12.22
CA SER A 33 2.07 12.10 12.97
C SER A 33 0.83 12.46 12.16
N VAL A 34 0.12 11.44 11.67
CA VAL A 34 -0.87 11.63 10.60
C VAL A 34 -1.97 12.57 11.12
N GLU A 35 -1.99 13.79 10.60
CA GLU A 35 -2.85 14.85 11.12
C GLU A 35 -4.32 14.54 10.84
N GLY A 36 -5.01 14.04 11.88
CA GLY A 36 -6.42 13.69 11.83
C GLY A 36 -6.89 12.96 13.09
N TRP A 37 -8.21 12.94 13.29
CA TRP A 37 -8.86 12.22 14.38
C TRP A 37 -10.27 11.77 13.97
N GLY A 38 -10.83 10.83 14.73
CA GLY A 38 -12.24 10.43 14.68
C GLY A 38 -12.89 10.67 16.03
N GLU A 39 -13.99 11.41 16.06
CA GLU A 39 -14.75 11.67 17.28
C GLU A 39 -15.94 10.72 17.35
N VAL A 40 -16.12 10.09 18.50
CA VAL A 40 -17.20 9.14 18.75
C VAL A 40 -18.51 9.91 18.89
N THR A 41 -19.37 9.82 17.88
CA THR A 41 -20.64 10.56 17.85
C THR A 41 -21.76 9.81 18.55
N ASN A 42 -21.91 8.51 18.28
CA ASN A 42 -22.90 7.62 18.90
C ASN A 42 -22.28 6.23 19.16
N LEU A 43 -22.81 5.53 20.17
CA LEU A 43 -22.46 4.17 20.54
C LEU A 43 -23.73 3.35 20.72
N TYR A 44 -23.71 2.07 20.32
CA TYR A 44 -24.83 1.15 20.53
C TYR A 44 -24.33 -0.21 20.99
N LEU A 45 -25.08 -0.87 21.88
CA LEU A 45 -24.86 -2.24 22.32
C LEU A 45 -26.19 -3.02 22.30
N ASN A 46 -26.20 -4.19 21.68
CA ASN A 46 -27.41 -5.00 21.47
C ASN A 46 -28.58 -4.26 20.77
N GLY A 47 -28.30 -3.15 20.08
CA GLY A 47 -29.29 -2.29 19.43
C GLY A 47 -29.77 -1.09 20.26
N THR A 48 -29.46 -1.06 21.57
CA THR A 48 -29.74 0.08 22.46
C THR A 48 -28.65 1.13 22.32
N SER A 49 -29.00 2.42 22.43
CA SER A 49 -28.02 3.51 22.49
C SER A 49 -27.34 3.53 23.86
N GLU A 50 -26.01 3.63 23.88
CA GLU A 50 -25.21 3.60 25.10
C GLU A 50 -24.39 4.88 25.28
N GLU A 51 -24.14 5.29 26.51
CA GLU A 51 -23.20 6.37 26.82
C GLU A 51 -21.73 5.92 26.70
N SER A 52 -21.47 4.61 26.90
CA SER A 52 -20.13 4.05 26.81
C SER A 52 -20.13 2.57 26.45
N VAL A 53 -19.08 2.11 25.74
CA VAL A 53 -18.85 0.70 25.44
C VAL A 53 -17.40 0.31 25.73
N ARG A 54 -17.18 -0.93 26.17
CA ARG A 54 -15.83 -1.46 26.38
C ARG A 54 -15.32 -2.14 25.11
N ILE A 55 -14.20 -1.65 24.58
CA ILE A 55 -13.51 -2.21 23.40
C ILE A 55 -12.06 -2.55 23.75
N TRP A 56 -11.37 -3.25 22.84
CA TRP A 56 -9.91 -3.23 22.82
C TRP A 56 -9.46 -2.21 21.76
N MET A 57 -8.39 -1.47 22.06
CA MET A 57 -7.85 -0.45 21.17
C MET A 57 -6.33 -0.43 21.27
N ALA A 58 -5.66 -0.29 20.12
CA ALA A 58 -4.24 0.03 20.04
C ALA A 58 -4.06 1.43 19.46
N ASP A 59 -3.25 2.25 20.13
CA ASP A 59 -2.83 3.55 19.61
C ASP A 59 -1.74 3.38 18.52
N PRO A 60 -1.51 4.37 17.65
CA PRO A 60 -0.46 4.31 16.61
C PRO A 60 0.94 4.09 17.20
N ASP A 61 1.13 4.51 18.45
CA ASP A 61 2.36 4.36 19.24
C ASP A 61 2.59 2.92 19.75
N GLY A 62 1.76 1.95 19.33
CA GLY A 62 1.84 0.52 19.73
C GLY A 62 1.19 0.17 21.07
N ASN A 63 0.80 1.18 21.86
CA ASN A 63 0.16 0.98 23.17
C ASN A 63 -1.26 0.41 23.03
N SER A 64 -1.46 -0.84 23.45
CA SER A 64 -2.77 -1.51 23.38
C SER A 64 -3.38 -1.79 24.76
N SER A 65 -4.70 -1.61 24.88
CA SER A 65 -5.44 -1.91 26.11
C SER A 65 -6.94 -2.06 25.87
N ARG A 66 -7.64 -2.69 26.83
CA ARG A 66 -9.11 -2.58 26.89
C ARG A 66 -9.48 -1.21 27.43
N ARG A 67 -10.24 -0.43 26.65
CA ARG A 67 -10.67 0.94 27.00
C ARG A 67 -12.19 1.01 27.06
N ILE A 68 -12.70 1.90 27.90
CA ILE A 68 -14.11 2.31 27.88
C ILE A 68 -14.16 3.52 26.97
N LEU A 69 -14.78 3.36 25.80
CA LEU A 69 -14.99 4.41 24.82
C LEU A 69 -16.34 5.07 25.11
N LYS A 70 -16.37 6.40 25.09
CA LYS A 70 -17.55 7.24 25.36
C LYS A 70 -17.86 8.15 24.17
N LYS A 71 -19.07 8.68 24.15
CA LYS A 71 -19.43 9.78 23.24
C LYS A 71 -18.53 11.00 23.50
N GLY A 72 -18.03 11.61 22.42
CA GLY A 72 -17.08 12.73 22.45
C GLY A 72 -15.61 12.32 22.55
N ASP A 73 -15.29 11.04 22.81
CA ASP A 73 -13.90 10.57 22.80
C ASP A 73 -13.28 10.72 21.41
N ARG A 74 -12.00 11.08 21.36
CA ARG A 74 -11.23 11.19 20.11
C ARG A 74 -10.23 10.05 19.95
N ILE A 75 -10.30 9.41 18.80
CA ILE A 75 -9.43 8.32 18.36
C ILE A 75 -8.37 8.93 17.44
N LYS A 76 -7.09 8.65 17.72
CA LYS A 76 -5.96 9.11 16.91
C LYS A 76 -6.01 8.45 15.51
N SER A 77 -5.59 9.19 14.49
CA SER A 77 -5.32 8.60 13.17
C SER A 77 -4.26 7.49 13.28
N GLY A 78 -4.55 6.32 12.71
CA GLY A 78 -3.71 5.12 12.79
C GLY A 78 -4.07 4.17 13.94
N SER A 79 -5.02 4.52 14.82
CA SER A 79 -5.48 3.63 15.88
C SER A 79 -6.21 2.40 15.32
N VAL A 80 -6.08 1.27 16.01
CA VAL A 80 -6.80 0.02 15.73
C VAL A 80 -7.95 -0.10 16.72
N LEU A 81 -9.16 -0.33 16.21
CA LEU A 81 -10.37 -0.59 16.97
C LEU A 81 -10.76 -2.07 16.85
N ASP A 82 -10.83 -2.78 17.97
CA ASP A 82 -11.45 -4.11 18.07
C ASP A 82 -12.87 -3.95 18.63
N VAL A 83 -13.86 -4.06 17.75
CA VAL A 83 -15.26 -3.86 18.10
C VAL A 83 -15.92 -5.22 18.39
N PRO A 84 -16.49 -5.42 19.60
CA PRO A 84 -17.11 -6.69 19.96
C PRO A 84 -18.45 -6.93 19.23
N ARG A 85 -18.92 -8.19 19.29
CA ARG A 85 -20.24 -8.58 18.73
C ARG A 85 -21.36 -7.70 19.28
N ARG A 86 -22.30 -7.34 18.40
CA ARG A 86 -23.51 -6.53 18.71
C ARG A 86 -23.20 -5.11 19.20
N THR A 87 -21.97 -4.62 19.02
CA THR A 87 -21.61 -3.21 19.24
C THR A 87 -21.57 -2.46 17.91
N ILE A 88 -22.03 -1.21 17.93
CA ILE A 88 -21.86 -0.26 16.83
C ILE A 88 -21.16 0.97 17.37
N ILE A 89 -20.08 1.39 16.71
CA ILE A 89 -19.38 2.65 16.98
C ILE A 89 -19.57 3.56 15.78
N VAL A 90 -20.10 4.76 16.00
CA VAL A 90 -20.29 5.77 14.94
C VAL A 90 -19.27 6.88 15.12
N LEU A 91 -18.36 7.04 14.16
CA LEU A 91 -17.32 8.08 14.18
C LEU A 91 -17.64 9.19 13.18
N GLU A 92 -17.30 10.43 13.52
CA GLU A 92 -17.16 11.53 12.55
C GLU A 92 -15.69 11.97 12.51
N SER A 93 -15.12 12.04 11.32
CA SER A 93 -13.72 12.44 11.13
C SER A 93 -13.54 13.96 11.23
N SER A 94 -12.29 14.40 11.44
CA SER A 94 -11.91 15.80 11.24
C SER A 94 -12.25 16.34 9.83
N ASN A 95 -12.43 15.47 8.84
CA ASN A 95 -12.81 15.80 7.46
C ASN A 95 -14.32 15.69 7.18
N LYS A 96 -15.15 15.49 8.22
CA LYS A 96 -16.63 15.37 8.15
C LYS A 96 -17.18 14.17 7.38
N SER A 97 -16.37 13.14 7.16
CA SER A 97 -16.87 11.82 6.79
C SER A 97 -17.42 11.09 8.00
N LYS A 98 -18.30 10.12 7.75
CA LYS A 98 -18.92 9.31 8.81
C LYS A 98 -18.60 7.84 8.66
N ASP A 99 -18.47 7.21 9.81
CA ASP A 99 -18.13 5.81 9.99
C ASP A 99 -19.19 5.12 10.84
N SER A 100 -19.41 3.83 10.63
CA SER A 100 -20.22 2.96 11.47
C SER A 100 -19.63 1.56 11.44
N ILE A 101 -18.90 1.22 12.50
CA ILE A 101 -18.17 -0.02 12.69
C ILE A 101 -19.11 -0.99 13.43
N ILE A 102 -19.62 -2.04 12.76
CA ILE A 102 -20.70 -2.93 13.25
C ILE A 102 -20.17 -4.36 13.48
N GLY A 103 -20.02 -4.74 14.74
CA GLY A 103 -19.71 -6.10 15.15
C GLY A 103 -18.25 -6.52 14.96
N GLN A 104 -18.04 -7.85 14.91
CA GLN A 104 -16.80 -8.54 15.25
C GLN A 104 -15.68 -8.45 14.18
N PHE A 105 -15.09 -7.27 14.01
CA PHE A 105 -13.92 -7.09 13.16
C PHE A 105 -12.94 -6.06 13.74
N LYS A 106 -11.71 -6.06 13.21
CA LYS A 106 -10.70 -5.05 13.52
C LYS A 106 -10.73 -3.98 12.45
N GLU A 107 -10.58 -2.73 12.85
CA GLU A 107 -10.46 -1.64 11.88
C GLU A 107 -9.35 -0.67 12.26
N ILE A 108 -8.50 -0.36 11.29
CA ILE A 108 -7.46 0.66 11.39
C ILE A 108 -8.01 1.94 10.79
N TYR A 109 -8.13 2.96 11.63
CA TYR A 109 -8.80 4.20 11.33
C TYR A 109 -7.77 5.30 11.04
N THR A 110 -7.47 5.55 9.77
CA THR A 110 -6.46 6.53 9.35
C THR A 110 -7.09 7.73 8.64
N VAL A 111 -7.09 8.87 9.31
CA VAL A 111 -7.54 10.17 8.79
C VAL A 111 -6.32 11.05 8.54
N THR A 112 -6.21 11.62 7.35
CA THR A 112 -5.18 12.62 6.99
C THR A 112 -5.86 13.95 6.64
N LYS A 113 -5.13 15.06 6.63
CA LYS A 113 -5.62 16.35 6.08
C LYS A 113 -6.22 16.27 4.68
N ASN A 114 -5.82 15.27 3.89
CA ASN A 114 -6.17 15.17 2.47
C ASN A 114 -7.11 14.00 2.14
N GLY A 115 -7.46 13.14 3.10
CA GLY A 115 -8.29 11.98 2.82
C GLY A 115 -8.41 11.02 4.00
N GLU A 116 -9.12 9.93 3.75
CA GLU A 116 -9.30 8.84 4.69
C GLU A 116 -8.85 7.53 4.06
N ASN A 117 -8.08 6.80 4.83
CA ASN A 117 -7.60 5.47 4.52
C ASN A 117 -8.14 4.56 5.61
N ILE A 118 -9.01 3.63 5.23
CA ILE A 118 -9.59 2.68 6.18
C ILE A 118 -9.09 1.30 5.84
N HIS A 119 -8.60 0.57 6.85
CA HIS A 119 -8.19 -0.82 6.71
C HIS A 119 -9.07 -1.70 7.60
N ALA A 120 -10.07 -2.33 7.01
CA ALA A 120 -10.91 -3.29 7.73
C ALA A 120 -10.29 -4.69 7.63
N VAL A 121 -10.12 -5.36 8.77
CA VAL A 121 -9.54 -6.71 8.87
C VAL A 121 -10.57 -7.66 9.46
N GLY A 122 -11.08 -8.56 8.61
CA GLY A 122 -12.00 -9.63 8.97
C GLY A 122 -11.26 -10.82 9.62
N ARG A 123 -11.90 -11.45 10.61
CA ARG A 123 -11.33 -12.60 11.37
C ARG A 123 -11.87 -13.96 10.88
N GLY A 124 -12.27 -14.07 9.62
CA GLY A 124 -13.09 -15.20 9.14
C GLY A 124 -14.50 -15.26 9.74
N SER A 125 -14.91 -14.24 10.50
CA SER A 125 -16.24 -14.10 11.11
C SER A 125 -17.05 -12.97 10.45
N ASP A 126 -18.36 -13.14 10.37
CA ASP A 126 -19.25 -12.16 9.77
C ASP A 126 -19.23 -10.81 10.50
N GLY A 127 -19.12 -9.73 9.73
CA GLY A 127 -18.98 -8.36 10.25
C GLY A 127 -19.19 -7.32 9.16
N LYS A 128 -19.51 -6.08 9.54
CA LYS A 128 -19.90 -5.03 8.58
C LYS A 128 -19.41 -3.65 8.98
N SER A 129 -18.86 -2.91 8.02
CA SER A 129 -18.52 -1.49 8.19
C SER A 129 -19.30 -0.65 7.18
N ILE A 130 -19.92 0.45 7.60
CA ILE A 130 -20.65 1.37 6.71
C ILE A 130 -19.94 2.73 6.73
N LYS A 131 -19.52 3.19 5.56
CA LYS A 131 -18.72 4.41 5.38
C LYS A 131 -19.48 5.44 4.57
N GLU A 132 -19.35 6.70 4.94
CA GLU A 132 -19.78 7.85 4.17
C GLU A 132 -18.61 8.83 4.02
N ILE A 133 -17.85 8.67 2.94
CA ILE A 133 -16.69 9.49 2.61
C ILE A 133 -17.19 10.79 1.96
N ASN A 134 -17.10 11.90 2.70
CA ASN A 134 -17.58 13.22 2.30
C ASN A 134 -16.48 14.12 1.71
N THR A 135 -15.26 13.60 1.56
CA THR A 135 -14.15 14.35 0.95
C THR A 135 -14.34 14.51 -0.57
N THR A 136 -13.90 15.66 -1.10
CA THR A 136 -13.88 15.97 -2.54
C THR A 136 -12.64 15.42 -3.25
N LEU A 137 -11.65 14.93 -2.49
CA LEU A 137 -10.49 14.19 -2.98
C LEU A 137 -10.84 12.70 -3.11
N THR A 138 -9.93 11.88 -3.63
CA THR A 138 -10.13 10.42 -3.65
C THR A 138 -9.47 9.77 -2.44
N GLY A 139 -10.26 9.16 -1.56
CA GLY A 139 -9.78 8.29 -0.48
C GLY A 139 -9.59 6.83 -0.92
N ARG A 140 -8.98 6.03 -0.03
CA ARG A 140 -8.77 4.58 -0.22
C ARG A 140 -9.49 3.82 0.89
N ALA A 141 -10.22 2.76 0.55
CA ALA A 141 -10.72 1.80 1.54
C ALA A 141 -10.20 0.41 1.22
N THR A 142 -9.26 -0.07 2.03
CA THR A 142 -8.70 -1.42 1.97
C THR A 142 -9.52 -2.34 2.88
N ALA A 143 -9.82 -3.54 2.41
CA ALA A 143 -10.37 -4.60 3.25
C ALA A 143 -9.56 -5.88 3.05
N THR A 144 -9.21 -6.55 4.15
CA THR A 144 -8.41 -7.78 4.16
C THR A 144 -9.12 -8.85 5.00
N ASN A 145 -9.19 -10.08 4.49
CA ASN A 145 -9.80 -11.23 5.18
C ASN A 145 -9.20 -12.53 4.61
N SER A 146 -8.76 -13.45 5.45
CA SER A 146 -8.26 -14.79 5.07
C SER A 146 -7.36 -14.81 3.81
N GLY A 147 -6.40 -13.89 3.74
CA GLY A 147 -5.43 -13.77 2.63
C GLY A 147 -5.94 -13.06 1.36
N LYS A 148 -7.22 -12.68 1.28
CA LYS A 148 -7.78 -11.82 0.22
C LYS A 148 -7.68 -10.36 0.68
N THR A 149 -7.12 -9.48 -0.16
CA THR A 149 -7.14 -8.00 0.04
C THR A 149 -7.80 -7.35 -1.17
N LYS A 150 -8.77 -6.46 -0.92
CA LYS A 150 -9.43 -5.62 -1.94
C LYS A 150 -9.30 -4.14 -1.57
N THR A 151 -9.35 -3.27 -2.58
CA THR A 151 -9.17 -1.82 -2.41
C THR A 151 -10.19 -1.03 -3.22
N LEU A 152 -10.88 -0.08 -2.59
CA LEU A 152 -11.73 0.91 -3.26
C LEU A 152 -11.02 2.24 -3.47
N LYS A 153 -11.33 2.92 -4.58
CA LYS A 153 -11.13 4.37 -4.75
C LYS A 153 -12.47 5.08 -4.54
N THR A 154 -12.56 5.91 -3.51
CA THR A 154 -13.81 6.52 -3.00
C THR A 154 -13.76 8.04 -3.08
N LYS A 155 -14.85 8.71 -3.48
CA LYS A 155 -14.96 10.18 -3.51
C LYS A 155 -16.42 10.58 -3.46
N LEU A 156 -16.84 11.38 -2.46
CA LEU A 156 -18.23 11.78 -2.24
C LEU A 156 -19.20 10.58 -2.27
N THR A 157 -18.85 9.52 -1.54
CA THR A 157 -19.46 8.19 -1.67
C THR A 157 -19.83 7.57 -0.34
N LYS A 158 -21.02 6.97 -0.29
CA LYS A 158 -21.45 6.09 0.80
C LYS A 158 -21.39 4.65 0.34
N PHE A 159 -20.75 3.77 1.08
CA PHE A 159 -20.64 2.34 0.78
C PHE A 159 -20.62 1.52 2.07
N SER A 160 -20.74 0.21 1.95
CA SER A 160 -20.46 -0.72 3.05
C SER A 160 -19.49 -1.80 2.61
N VAL A 161 -18.65 -2.24 3.54
CA VAL A 161 -17.81 -3.44 3.48
C VAL A 161 -18.50 -4.49 4.34
N GLU A 162 -18.67 -5.69 3.82
CA GLU A 162 -19.31 -6.79 4.53
C GLU A 162 -18.43 -8.04 4.37
N PHE A 163 -17.98 -8.58 5.50
CA PHE A 163 -17.26 -9.85 5.58
C PHE A 163 -18.28 -10.97 5.79
N LYS A 164 -18.16 -12.04 4.99
CA LYS A 164 -18.99 -13.25 5.10
C LYS A 164 -18.10 -14.46 5.05
N GLY A 165 -17.83 -15.09 6.20
CA GLY A 165 -16.76 -16.08 6.31
C GLY A 165 -15.44 -15.55 5.73
N ASN A 166 -14.99 -16.10 4.60
CA ASN A 166 -13.77 -15.72 3.87
C ASN A 166 -13.99 -14.72 2.71
N GLU A 167 -15.21 -14.23 2.50
CA GLU A 167 -15.51 -13.26 1.45
C GLU A 167 -15.36 -11.80 1.90
N ILE A 168 -15.20 -10.91 0.92
CA ILE A 168 -15.19 -9.46 1.09
C ILE A 168 -16.11 -8.86 0.03
N MET A 169 -17.30 -8.45 0.46
CA MET A 169 -18.28 -7.77 -0.40
C MET A 169 -18.22 -6.26 -0.18
N TYR A 170 -18.25 -5.50 -1.27
CA TYR A 170 -18.59 -4.07 -1.21
C TYR A 170 -19.98 -3.83 -1.77
N ARG A 171 -20.71 -2.91 -1.13
CA ARG A 171 -22.00 -2.41 -1.60
C ARG A 171 -22.00 -0.89 -1.62
N LEU A 172 -22.21 -0.28 -2.77
CA LEU A 172 -22.44 1.14 -2.94
C LEU A 172 -23.84 1.53 -2.44
N LEU A 173 -23.91 2.59 -1.65
CA LEU A 173 -25.14 3.15 -1.06
C LEU A 173 -25.43 4.57 -1.58
N ARG A 174 -24.39 5.35 -1.94
CA ARG A 174 -24.50 6.68 -2.58
C ARG A 174 -23.23 7.00 -3.39
N GLY A 175 -23.39 7.70 -4.51
CA GLY A 175 -22.27 8.23 -5.31
C GLY A 175 -21.83 7.29 -6.45
N LYS A 176 -20.53 7.28 -6.76
CA LYS A 176 -19.88 6.35 -7.71
C LYS A 176 -18.50 5.97 -7.19
N VAL A 177 -18.21 4.68 -7.08
CA VAL A 177 -16.94 4.14 -6.58
C VAL A 177 -16.25 3.33 -7.68
N SER A 178 -14.92 3.29 -7.68
CA SER A 178 -14.17 2.30 -8.46
C SER A 178 -13.56 1.24 -7.54
N VAL A 179 -13.93 -0.02 -7.74
CA VAL A 179 -13.32 -1.18 -7.09
C VAL A 179 -12.06 -1.53 -7.87
N ASN A 180 -10.91 -1.62 -7.19
CA ASN A 180 -9.64 -2.03 -7.77
C ASN A 180 -9.29 -3.46 -7.31
N ARG A 181 -9.10 -4.38 -8.26
CA ARG A 181 -8.64 -5.76 -8.02
C ARG A 181 -7.22 -5.94 -8.57
N ARG A 182 -6.31 -6.45 -7.75
CA ARG A 182 -4.97 -6.90 -8.18
C ARG A 182 -5.11 -8.29 -8.81
N LYS A 183 -4.80 -8.42 -10.10
CA LYS A 183 -4.86 -9.67 -10.87
C LYS A 183 -3.46 -10.09 -11.29
N ARG A 184 -3.14 -11.38 -11.12
CA ARG A 184 -1.87 -11.98 -11.52
C ARG A 184 -1.82 -12.21 -13.03
N VAL A 185 -0.67 -11.91 -13.63
CA VAL A 185 -0.33 -12.28 -15.00
C VAL A 185 1.03 -12.99 -14.95
N ASP A 186 1.08 -14.19 -15.50
CA ASP A 186 2.29 -15.00 -15.61
C ASP A 186 2.91 -14.79 -16.99
N LEU A 187 4.17 -14.36 -17.02
CA LEU A 187 4.95 -14.25 -18.26
C LEU A 187 5.94 -15.41 -18.35
N ASN A 188 5.74 -16.26 -19.34
CA ASN A 188 6.64 -17.35 -19.72
C ASN A 188 7.60 -16.82 -20.81
N GLU A 189 8.57 -15.99 -20.40
CA GLU A 189 9.60 -15.43 -21.28
C GLU A 189 10.83 -16.35 -21.30
N GLN A 190 11.35 -16.68 -22.49
CA GLN A 190 12.70 -17.25 -22.60
C GLN A 190 13.75 -16.16 -22.40
N VAL A 191 14.34 -16.11 -21.20
CA VAL A 191 15.45 -15.21 -20.88
C VAL A 191 16.76 -15.99 -21.02
N GLN A 192 17.76 -15.42 -21.70
CA GLN A 192 19.13 -16.00 -21.88
C GLN A 192 19.96 -16.11 -20.59
N SER A 193 19.32 -16.23 -19.42
CA SER A 193 19.96 -16.39 -18.12
C SER A 193 19.14 -17.38 -17.30
N ASP A 194 19.74 -18.52 -16.93
CA ASP A 194 19.12 -19.78 -16.48
C ASP A 194 18.32 -19.74 -15.15
N SER A 195 17.85 -18.57 -14.70
CA SER A 195 17.22 -18.39 -13.39
C SER A 195 15.92 -17.57 -13.36
N ILE A 196 15.44 -17.06 -14.50
CA ILE A 196 14.24 -16.18 -14.56
C ILE A 196 13.23 -16.64 -15.64
N ASN A 197 12.92 -17.93 -15.70
CA ASN A 197 12.01 -18.49 -16.72
C ASN A 197 10.52 -18.25 -16.44
N ASN A 198 10.15 -17.64 -15.31
CA ASN A 198 8.76 -17.26 -15.01
C ASN A 198 8.74 -15.92 -14.28
N ARG A 199 8.17 -14.90 -14.91
CA ARG A 199 8.04 -13.56 -14.32
C ARG A 199 6.61 -13.29 -13.91
N LEU A 200 6.42 -13.14 -12.60
CA LEU A 200 5.18 -12.70 -11.98
C LEU A 200 5.03 -11.20 -12.18
N LEU A 201 3.93 -10.76 -12.80
CA LEU A 201 3.48 -9.38 -12.72
C LEU A 201 2.02 -9.31 -12.26
N TYR A 202 1.64 -8.12 -11.82
CA TYR A 202 0.29 -7.86 -11.35
C TYR A 202 -0.27 -6.67 -12.11
N ILE A 203 -1.48 -6.78 -12.64
CA ILE A 203 -2.26 -5.64 -13.16
C ILE A 203 -3.39 -5.31 -12.20
N THR A 204 -3.84 -4.05 -12.21
CA THR A 204 -5.05 -3.66 -11.49
C THR A 204 -6.19 -3.46 -12.48
N GLU A 205 -7.21 -4.30 -12.35
CA GLU A 205 -8.50 -4.14 -13.03
C GLU A 205 -9.40 -3.24 -12.17
N SER A 206 -10.05 -2.26 -12.80
CA SER A 206 -10.89 -1.27 -12.12
C SER A 206 -12.32 -1.36 -12.64
N THR A 207 -13.28 -1.65 -11.77
CA THR A 207 -14.72 -1.68 -12.12
C THR A 207 -15.48 -0.58 -11.39
N SER A 208 -16.32 0.15 -12.12
CA SER A 208 -17.15 1.20 -11.55
C SER A 208 -18.44 0.63 -10.96
N LEU A 209 -18.64 0.82 -9.65
CA LEU A 209 -19.93 0.64 -9.02
C LEU A 209 -20.79 1.88 -9.22
N SER A 210 -22.08 1.63 -9.47
CA SER A 210 -23.11 2.65 -9.60
C SER A 210 -24.38 2.16 -8.92
N LEU A 211 -25.34 3.03 -8.62
CA LEU A 211 -26.59 2.62 -7.97
C LEU A 211 -27.42 1.59 -8.78
N LYS A 212 -27.16 1.45 -10.09
CA LYS A 212 -27.77 0.39 -10.92
C LYS A 212 -27.17 -1.00 -10.66
N ASN A 213 -25.86 -1.04 -10.41
CA ASN A 213 -25.10 -2.26 -10.08
C ASN A 213 -24.35 -1.99 -8.75
N PRO A 214 -25.04 -2.02 -7.59
CA PRO A 214 -24.48 -1.53 -6.34
C PRO A 214 -23.53 -2.52 -5.65
N LEU A 215 -23.56 -3.80 -6.02
CA LEU A 215 -22.70 -4.85 -5.46
C LEU A 215 -21.42 -5.03 -6.29
N ASP A 216 -20.30 -5.34 -5.62
CA ASP A 216 -19.06 -5.77 -6.28
C ASP A 216 -19.27 -7.06 -7.10
N PRO A 217 -19.14 -7.03 -8.44
CA PRO A 217 -19.29 -8.23 -9.27
C PRO A 217 -18.11 -9.20 -9.11
N PHE A 218 -17.00 -8.80 -8.49
CA PHE A 218 -15.82 -9.64 -8.25
C PHE A 218 -15.91 -10.45 -6.94
N ASN A 219 -17.09 -10.97 -6.60
CA ASN A 219 -17.24 -11.84 -5.44
C ASN A 219 -16.93 -13.33 -5.74
N ASN A 220 -16.87 -13.72 -7.02
CA ASN A 220 -16.62 -15.11 -7.42
C ASN A 220 -15.11 -15.46 -7.40
N GLU A 221 -14.81 -16.67 -6.89
CA GLU A 221 -13.47 -17.09 -6.44
C GLU A 221 -12.42 -17.32 -7.53
N ASN A 222 -12.80 -17.27 -8.79
CA ASN A 222 -11.88 -17.50 -9.91
C ASN A 222 -11.07 -16.22 -10.22
N ASP A 223 -10.01 -15.98 -9.44
CA ASP A 223 -8.87 -15.14 -9.85
C ASP A 223 -8.11 -15.86 -10.97
N VAL A 224 -8.68 -15.86 -12.18
CA VAL A 224 -8.07 -16.48 -13.36
C VAL A 224 -6.79 -15.71 -13.71
N SER A 225 -5.65 -16.29 -13.37
CA SER A 225 -4.33 -15.81 -13.78
C SER A 225 -4.25 -15.86 -15.31
N THR A 226 -3.92 -14.73 -15.93
CA THR A 226 -3.64 -14.69 -17.37
C THR A 226 -2.20 -15.18 -17.58
N VAL A 227 -2.03 -16.29 -18.30
CA VAL A 227 -0.70 -16.77 -18.72
C VAL A 227 -0.45 -16.27 -20.14
N LEU A 228 0.71 -15.64 -20.36
CA LEU A 228 1.19 -15.26 -21.69
C LEU A 228 2.40 -16.14 -22.04
N ASN A 229 2.30 -16.87 -23.14
CA ASN A 229 3.21 -17.97 -23.50
C ASN A 229 4.12 -17.65 -24.71
N THR A 230 3.89 -16.53 -25.39
CA THR A 230 4.68 -16.14 -26.57
C THR A 230 5.09 -14.67 -26.51
N ASP A 231 6.23 -14.34 -27.10
CA ASP A 231 6.71 -12.94 -27.16
C ASP A 231 5.69 -12.01 -27.83
N ASP A 232 4.96 -12.48 -28.84
CA ASP A 232 3.90 -11.73 -29.50
C ASP A 232 2.71 -11.42 -28.58
N GLU A 233 2.28 -12.37 -27.74
CA GLU A 233 1.26 -12.13 -26.72
C GLU A 233 1.72 -11.08 -25.70
N ILE A 234 2.99 -11.17 -25.28
CA ILE A 234 3.60 -10.25 -24.31
C ILE A 234 3.73 -8.84 -24.90
N VAL A 235 4.22 -8.72 -26.14
CA VAL A 235 4.31 -7.46 -26.88
C VAL A 235 2.94 -6.85 -27.10
N LYS A 236 1.93 -7.65 -27.47
CA LYS A 236 0.53 -7.21 -27.65
C LYS A 236 -0.07 -6.72 -26.33
N PHE A 237 0.14 -7.47 -25.25
CA PHE A 237 -0.29 -7.11 -23.90
C PHE A 237 0.30 -5.77 -23.45
N PHE A 238 1.63 -5.59 -23.52
CA PHE A 238 2.26 -4.33 -23.11
C PHE A 238 1.87 -3.15 -24.01
N LYS A 239 1.70 -3.35 -25.33
CA LYS A 239 1.17 -2.30 -26.24
C LYS A 239 -0.26 -1.87 -25.86
N GLN A 240 -1.12 -2.79 -25.44
CA GLN A 240 -2.46 -2.48 -24.94
C GLN A 240 -2.40 -1.78 -23.57
N GLN A 241 -1.64 -2.34 -22.63
CA GLN A 241 -1.50 -1.81 -21.28
C GLN A 241 -0.87 -0.42 -21.26
N LEU A 242 0.10 -0.13 -22.14
CA LEU A 242 0.68 1.21 -22.32
C LEU A 242 -0.40 2.28 -22.55
N LYS A 243 -1.44 1.99 -23.36
CA LYS A 243 -2.56 2.92 -23.59
C LYS A 243 -3.41 3.11 -22.33
N ILE A 244 -3.66 2.02 -21.59
CA ILE A 244 -4.47 2.01 -20.36
C ILE A 244 -3.77 2.81 -19.26
N GLN A 245 -2.49 2.54 -18.98
CA GLN A 245 -1.76 3.20 -17.88
C GLN A 245 -1.55 4.69 -18.13
N LYS A 246 -1.30 5.12 -19.37
CA LYS A 246 -1.25 6.55 -19.74
C LYS A 246 -2.56 7.26 -19.44
N ARG A 247 -3.69 6.65 -19.84
CA ARG A 247 -5.02 7.21 -19.58
C ARG A 247 -5.30 7.31 -18.08
N PHE A 248 -4.90 6.29 -17.32
CA PHE A 248 -5.01 6.27 -15.86
C PHE A 248 -4.21 7.40 -15.19
N LEU A 249 -2.91 7.53 -15.49
CA LEU A 249 -2.05 8.56 -14.89
C LEU A 249 -2.49 9.98 -15.26
N ASN A 250 -2.92 10.22 -16.50
CA ASN A 250 -3.36 11.53 -16.96
C ASN A 250 -4.77 11.96 -16.44
N ASN A 251 -5.57 10.99 -15.96
CA ASN A 251 -6.95 11.21 -15.55
C ASN A 251 -7.21 10.94 -14.05
N SER A 252 -6.19 10.64 -13.26
CA SER A 252 -6.34 10.38 -11.82
C SER A 252 -6.70 11.62 -11.02
N GLY A 253 -6.21 12.80 -11.43
CA GLY A 253 -6.54 14.12 -10.93
C GLY A 253 -5.68 15.21 -11.60
N PRO A 254 -5.85 16.50 -11.24
CA PRO A 254 -5.07 17.60 -11.81
C PRO A 254 -3.56 17.57 -11.50
N ILE A 255 -3.15 17.13 -10.30
CA ILE A 255 -1.74 17.12 -9.88
C ILE A 255 -1.01 15.97 -10.58
N SER A 256 -1.56 14.75 -10.52
CA SER A 256 -1.07 13.56 -11.23
C SER A 256 -1.02 13.76 -12.75
N ARG A 257 -1.92 14.56 -13.34
CA ARG A 257 -1.84 14.98 -14.75
C ARG A 257 -0.66 15.90 -15.03
N SER A 258 -0.36 16.84 -14.14
CA SER A 258 0.79 17.74 -14.28
C SER A 258 2.11 16.98 -14.09
N ALA A 259 2.17 16.09 -13.09
CA ALA A 259 3.28 15.16 -12.88
C ALA A 259 3.54 14.28 -14.12
N TYR A 260 2.48 13.71 -14.72
CA TYR A 260 2.56 12.96 -15.98
C TYR A 260 3.17 13.80 -17.11
N LYS A 261 2.80 15.08 -17.24
CA LYS A 261 3.39 15.98 -18.25
C LYS A 261 4.87 16.21 -18.00
N PHE A 262 5.29 16.44 -16.75
CA PHE A 262 6.71 16.64 -16.41
C PHE A 262 7.56 15.40 -16.72
N MET A 263 7.11 14.19 -16.35
CA MET A 263 7.80 12.94 -16.72
C MET A 263 7.95 12.78 -18.24
N ASN A 264 6.91 13.08 -19.03
CA ASN A 264 7.02 12.99 -20.50
C ASN A 264 7.86 14.12 -21.13
N GLN A 265 8.14 15.20 -20.40
CA GLN A 265 9.10 16.24 -20.81
C GLN A 265 10.54 15.92 -20.37
N GLY A 266 10.77 14.82 -19.64
CA GLY A 266 12.06 14.50 -19.04
C GLY A 266 12.45 15.46 -17.92
N LYS A 267 11.46 16.02 -17.20
CA LYS A 267 11.61 16.87 -16.01
C LYS A 267 11.36 16.03 -14.76
N ASP A 268 12.16 14.98 -14.61
CA ASP A 268 11.77 13.81 -13.82
C ASP A 268 11.64 14.14 -12.34
N SER A 269 12.53 14.95 -11.77
CA SER A 269 12.40 15.48 -10.39
C SER A 269 11.06 16.20 -10.12
N LEU A 270 10.56 17.01 -11.06
CA LEU A 270 9.25 17.67 -10.94
C LEU A 270 8.09 16.69 -11.12
N GLY A 271 8.27 15.66 -11.96
CA GLY A 271 7.30 14.58 -12.12
C GLY A 271 7.18 13.72 -10.86
N LEU A 272 8.30 13.32 -10.27
CA LEU A 272 8.38 12.57 -9.01
C LEU A 272 7.74 13.34 -7.86
N SER A 273 8.15 14.60 -7.64
CA SER A 273 7.58 15.48 -6.62
C SER A 273 6.05 15.64 -6.80
N GLY A 274 5.58 15.86 -8.03
CA GLY A 274 4.15 15.93 -8.34
C GLY A 274 3.41 14.61 -8.12
N TYR A 275 4.06 13.45 -8.28
CA TYR A 275 3.45 12.16 -7.94
C TYR A 275 3.42 11.89 -6.44
N THR A 276 4.44 12.32 -5.68
CA THR A 276 4.42 12.31 -4.21
C THR A 276 3.24 13.13 -3.70
N GLU A 277 3.10 14.38 -4.17
CA GLU A 277 1.98 15.25 -3.81
C GLU A 277 0.61 14.63 -4.22
N ALA A 278 0.52 14.03 -5.41
CA ALA A 278 -0.70 13.37 -5.88
C ALA A 278 -1.09 12.14 -5.03
N ILE A 279 -0.11 11.42 -4.47
CA ILE A 279 -0.32 10.28 -3.56
C ILE A 279 -0.73 10.80 -2.17
N GLU A 280 -0.01 11.79 -1.64
CA GLU A 280 -0.34 12.44 -0.37
C GLU A 280 -1.74 13.08 -0.37
N LYS A 281 -2.21 13.55 -1.54
CA LYS A 281 -3.56 14.09 -1.75
C LYS A 281 -4.59 13.06 -2.23
N GLY A 282 -4.22 11.79 -2.31
CA GLY A 282 -5.12 10.69 -2.68
C GLY A 282 -5.63 10.73 -4.13
N GLU A 283 -5.12 11.59 -5.00
CA GLU A 283 -5.45 11.54 -6.44
C GLU A 283 -5.11 10.18 -7.04
N ILE A 284 -4.01 9.57 -6.57
CA ILE A 284 -3.50 8.30 -7.06
C ILE A 284 -3.02 7.44 -5.89
N ASP A 285 -3.23 6.13 -6.01
CA ASP A 285 -2.76 5.14 -5.04
C ASP A 285 -1.29 4.76 -5.33
N ARG A 286 -0.44 4.65 -4.30
CA ARG A 286 1.00 4.37 -4.47
C ARG A 286 1.23 3.01 -5.14
N THR A 287 0.55 1.96 -4.66
CA THR A 287 0.67 0.60 -5.17
C THR A 287 0.29 0.54 -6.67
N ARG A 288 -0.78 1.22 -7.06
CA ARG A 288 -1.22 1.38 -8.45
C ARG A 288 -0.30 2.27 -9.28
N PHE A 289 0.31 3.31 -8.71
CA PHE A 289 1.31 4.12 -9.38
C PHE A 289 2.55 3.29 -9.75
N ILE A 290 3.12 2.55 -8.79
CA ILE A 290 4.29 1.67 -9.01
C ILE A 290 4.03 0.73 -10.18
N GLN A 291 2.90 0.02 -10.15
CA GLN A 291 2.47 -0.87 -11.22
C GLN A 291 2.30 -0.15 -12.57
N ALA A 292 1.69 1.03 -12.59
CA ALA A 292 1.53 1.81 -13.82
C ALA A 292 2.90 2.24 -14.39
N ALA A 293 3.81 2.69 -13.53
CA ALA A 293 5.17 3.09 -13.90
C ALA A 293 5.99 1.91 -14.47
N LEU A 294 5.94 0.73 -13.85
CA LEU A 294 6.59 -0.50 -14.37
C LEU A 294 6.07 -0.89 -15.75
N ILE A 295 4.75 -0.91 -15.92
CA ILE A 295 4.11 -1.19 -17.21
C ILE A 295 4.46 -0.13 -18.26
N LEU A 296 4.60 1.15 -17.88
CA LEU A 296 5.07 2.20 -18.78
C LEU A 296 6.53 1.99 -19.18
N ALA A 297 7.41 1.65 -18.24
CA ALA A 297 8.82 1.38 -18.54
C ALA A 297 8.98 0.26 -19.58
N GLU A 298 8.28 -0.86 -19.39
CA GLU A 298 8.29 -1.99 -20.33
C GLU A 298 7.60 -1.68 -21.67
N GLY A 299 6.43 -1.04 -21.63
CA GLY A 299 5.73 -0.62 -22.86
C GLY A 299 6.53 0.41 -23.66
N TYR A 300 7.35 1.25 -23.00
CA TYR A 300 8.27 2.18 -23.66
C TYR A 300 9.52 1.49 -24.20
N PHE A 301 10.03 0.45 -23.55
CA PHE A 301 11.07 -0.41 -24.11
C PHE A 301 10.61 -1.10 -25.41
N ILE A 302 9.45 -1.76 -25.36
CA ILE A 302 8.83 -2.44 -26.52
C ILE A 302 8.47 -1.48 -27.67
N THR A 303 8.32 -0.18 -27.39
CA THR A 303 8.08 0.86 -28.40
C THR A 303 9.31 1.73 -28.72
N ASN A 304 10.51 1.27 -28.32
CA ASN A 304 11.82 1.90 -28.54
C ASN A 304 11.90 3.39 -28.11
N LYS A 305 11.36 3.71 -26.92
CA LYS A 305 11.39 5.06 -26.34
C LYS A 305 12.33 5.13 -25.14
N LEU A 306 13.63 5.12 -25.44
CA LEU A 306 14.74 4.98 -24.49
C LEU A 306 14.67 5.95 -23.29
N LYS A 307 14.58 7.26 -23.52
CA LYS A 307 14.50 8.23 -22.41
C LYS A 307 13.28 7.98 -21.50
N SER A 308 12.12 7.68 -22.09
CA SER A 308 10.90 7.45 -21.31
C SER A 308 10.95 6.17 -20.48
N ARG A 309 11.53 5.07 -20.98
CA ARG A 309 11.59 3.82 -20.19
C ARG A 309 12.42 3.98 -18.90
N GLU A 310 13.46 4.82 -18.93
CA GLU A 310 14.35 5.05 -17.79
C GLU A 310 13.67 5.90 -16.72
N SER A 311 13.11 7.06 -17.06
CA SER A 311 12.36 7.91 -16.13
C SER A 311 11.22 7.16 -15.41
N TRP A 312 10.48 6.30 -16.13
CA TRP A 312 9.39 5.52 -15.53
C TRP A 312 9.88 4.32 -14.69
N LEU A 313 11.05 3.74 -15.01
CA LEU A 313 11.66 2.71 -14.18
C LEU A 313 12.20 3.29 -12.86
N GLU A 314 12.87 4.44 -12.92
CA GLU A 314 13.43 5.10 -11.73
C GLU A 314 12.31 5.49 -10.75
N ALA A 315 11.23 6.10 -11.27
CA ALA A 315 10.02 6.38 -10.49
C ALA A 315 9.41 5.10 -9.87
N ALA A 316 9.35 4.00 -10.62
CA ALA A 316 8.84 2.76 -10.08
C ALA A 316 9.69 2.20 -8.92
N ILE A 317 11.02 2.25 -9.05
CA ILE A 317 11.96 1.80 -8.01
C ILE A 317 11.85 2.68 -6.75
N GLU A 318 11.79 4.00 -6.91
CA GLU A 318 11.68 4.94 -5.80
C GLU A 318 10.41 4.70 -4.97
N PHE A 319 9.24 4.68 -5.62
CA PHE A 319 7.99 4.45 -4.91
C PHE A 319 7.85 3.02 -4.38
N ALA A 320 8.45 2.01 -5.03
CA ALA A 320 8.49 0.65 -4.50
C ALA A 320 9.33 0.53 -3.22
N LYS A 321 10.46 1.26 -3.13
CA LYS A 321 11.24 1.37 -1.88
C LYS A 321 10.43 2.03 -0.77
N MET A 322 9.76 3.15 -1.07
CA MET A 322 8.89 3.85 -0.10
C MET A 322 7.74 2.94 0.41
N GLU A 323 7.11 2.18 -0.48
CA GLU A 323 6.07 1.21 -0.10
C GLU A 323 6.65 0.10 0.80
N ASN A 324 7.74 -0.55 0.37
CA ASN A 324 8.37 -1.63 1.15
C ASN A 324 8.78 -1.16 2.55
N MET A 325 9.35 0.05 2.69
CA MET A 325 9.73 0.60 4.00
C MET A 325 8.49 0.88 4.87
N SER A 326 7.52 1.66 4.37
CA SER A 326 6.30 2.00 5.11
C SER A 326 5.50 0.77 5.55
N THR A 327 5.45 -0.28 4.73
CA THR A 327 4.75 -1.53 5.08
C THR A 327 5.59 -2.43 6.00
N GLN A 328 6.93 -2.42 5.90
CA GLN A 328 7.81 -3.14 6.84
C GLN A 328 7.68 -2.56 8.25
N ASP A 329 7.74 -1.23 8.40
CA ASP A 329 7.57 -0.56 9.70
C ASP A 329 6.23 -0.97 10.36
N LYS A 330 5.14 -1.00 9.59
CA LYS A 330 3.81 -1.41 10.06
C LYS A 330 3.78 -2.90 10.44
N PHE A 331 4.36 -3.78 9.63
CA PHE A 331 4.47 -5.20 9.95
C PHE A 331 5.31 -5.44 11.22
N ASP A 332 6.42 -4.74 11.40
CA ASP A 332 7.34 -4.89 12.54
C ASP A 332 6.76 -4.35 13.87
N VAL A 333 5.81 -3.40 13.79
CA VAL A 333 4.99 -2.98 14.94
C VAL A 333 3.92 -4.02 15.23
N PHE A 334 3.08 -4.37 14.25
CA PHE A 334 1.89 -5.18 14.50
C PHE A 334 2.16 -6.68 14.71
N SER A 335 3.26 -7.23 14.18
CA SER A 335 3.74 -8.61 14.49
C SER A 335 4.00 -8.86 15.99
N LYS A 336 4.20 -7.80 16.77
CA LYS A 336 4.43 -7.88 18.24
C LYS A 336 3.16 -7.62 19.06
N VAL A 337 2.08 -7.16 18.42
CA VAL A 337 0.88 -6.65 19.10
C VAL A 337 -0.37 -7.44 18.71
N ASP A 338 -0.51 -7.86 17.45
CA ASP A 338 -1.74 -8.45 16.94
C ASP A 338 -1.55 -9.31 15.67
N ASN A 339 -1.83 -10.62 15.78
CA ASN A 339 -1.69 -11.58 14.66
C ASN A 339 -2.52 -11.23 13.42
N ASP A 340 -3.74 -10.72 13.56
CA ASP A 340 -4.59 -10.45 12.38
C ASP A 340 -4.06 -9.24 11.59
N LEU A 341 -3.58 -8.21 12.30
CA LEU A 341 -2.93 -7.06 11.69
C LEU A 341 -1.56 -7.41 11.11
N ALA A 342 -0.78 -8.24 11.81
CA ALA A 342 0.46 -8.80 11.30
C ALA A 342 0.22 -9.57 10.01
N ARG A 343 -0.83 -10.40 9.95
CA ARG A 343 -1.26 -11.09 8.74
C ARG A 343 -1.70 -10.10 7.65
N ALA A 344 -2.43 -9.03 7.98
CA ALA A 344 -2.88 -8.03 7.01
C ALA A 344 -1.72 -7.24 6.39
N TYR A 345 -0.89 -6.60 7.21
CA TYR A 345 0.29 -5.86 6.75
C TYR A 345 1.36 -6.77 6.16
N GLY A 346 1.47 -8.01 6.63
CA GLY A 346 2.33 -9.03 6.04
C GLY A 346 1.94 -9.36 4.59
N ASN A 347 0.65 -9.45 4.28
CA ASN A 347 0.18 -9.60 2.89
C ASN A 347 0.47 -8.36 2.02
N GLU A 348 0.38 -7.16 2.58
CA GLU A 348 0.79 -5.93 1.89
C GLU A 348 2.32 -5.89 1.68
N LEU A 349 3.11 -6.32 2.66
CA LEU A 349 4.58 -6.38 2.58
C LEU A 349 5.07 -7.44 1.59
N VAL A 350 4.40 -8.60 1.51
CA VAL A 350 4.58 -9.56 0.41
C VAL A 350 4.38 -8.86 -0.93
N SER A 351 3.28 -8.10 -1.07
CA SER A 351 3.00 -7.35 -2.31
C SER A 351 4.06 -6.30 -2.62
N ALA A 352 4.55 -5.56 -1.62
CA ALA A 352 5.62 -4.57 -1.77
C ALA A 352 6.95 -5.22 -2.20
N LYS A 353 7.33 -6.35 -1.60
CA LYS A 353 8.50 -7.15 -2.01
C LYS A 353 8.35 -7.70 -3.43
N GLU A 354 7.16 -8.11 -3.85
CA GLU A 354 6.90 -8.48 -5.26
C GLU A 354 7.06 -7.30 -6.23
N TYR A 355 6.65 -6.08 -5.86
CA TYR A 355 6.89 -4.89 -6.69
C TYR A 355 8.38 -4.56 -6.79
N MET A 356 9.14 -4.68 -5.69
CA MET A 356 10.61 -4.54 -5.71
C MET A 356 11.27 -5.59 -6.62
N ALA A 357 10.83 -6.85 -6.53
CA ALA A 357 11.30 -7.92 -7.41
C ALA A 357 11.00 -7.62 -8.88
N TRP A 358 9.79 -7.15 -9.21
CA TRP A 358 9.42 -6.79 -10.58
C TRP A 358 10.27 -5.61 -11.08
N ALA A 359 10.37 -4.53 -10.29
CA ALA A 359 11.17 -3.34 -10.64
C ALA A 359 12.61 -3.68 -10.98
N TYR A 360 13.27 -4.49 -10.17
CA TYR A 360 14.64 -4.90 -10.46
C TYR A 360 14.79 -5.94 -11.58
N THR A 361 13.75 -6.75 -11.83
CA THR A 361 13.71 -7.60 -13.03
C THR A 361 13.63 -6.74 -14.30
N VAL A 362 12.86 -5.65 -14.28
CA VAL A 362 12.82 -4.67 -15.38
C VAL A 362 14.16 -3.94 -15.50
N LYS A 363 14.77 -3.50 -14.39
CA LYS A 363 16.11 -2.87 -14.42
C LYS A 363 17.14 -3.76 -15.11
N LEU A 364 17.24 -5.03 -14.71
CA LEU A 364 18.13 -6.01 -15.34
C LEU A 364 17.83 -6.20 -16.83
N LYS A 365 16.55 -6.32 -17.22
CA LYS A 365 16.15 -6.47 -18.64
C LYS A 365 16.43 -5.22 -19.49
N LEU A 366 16.36 -4.02 -18.92
CA LEU A 366 16.56 -2.74 -19.64
C LEU A 366 18.01 -2.28 -19.71
N LYS A 367 18.80 -2.52 -18.65
CA LYS A 367 20.21 -2.09 -18.52
C LYS A 367 21.22 -3.20 -18.75
N GLY A 368 20.82 -4.48 -18.71
CA GLY A 368 21.72 -5.64 -18.80
C GLY A 368 22.50 -5.94 -17.50
N CYS A 369 22.42 -5.08 -16.49
CA CYS A 369 23.11 -5.21 -15.22
C CYS A 369 22.30 -4.65 -14.04
N LEU A 370 22.80 -4.91 -12.83
CA LEU A 370 22.35 -4.32 -11.57
C LEU A 370 23.51 -3.56 -10.94
N GLU A 371 23.23 -2.46 -10.24
CA GLU A 371 24.27 -1.57 -9.70
C GLU A 371 24.80 -2.08 -8.35
N THR A 372 24.01 -2.82 -7.57
CA THR A 372 24.43 -3.45 -6.30
C THR A 372 23.74 -4.79 -6.05
N LEU A 373 24.28 -5.59 -5.13
CA LEU A 373 23.70 -6.89 -4.72
C LEU A 373 22.30 -6.76 -4.09
N THR A 374 21.99 -5.62 -3.46
CA THR A 374 20.67 -5.36 -2.86
C THR A 374 19.58 -5.11 -3.90
N GLU A 375 19.94 -4.98 -5.17
CA GLU A 375 19.01 -4.91 -6.29
C GLU A 375 18.66 -6.29 -6.86
N ASN A 376 19.18 -7.39 -6.32
CA ASN A 376 18.92 -8.72 -6.88
C ASN A 376 17.43 -9.12 -6.71
N PRO A 377 16.64 -9.27 -7.80
CA PRO A 377 15.22 -9.58 -7.70
C PRO A 377 14.94 -10.95 -7.07
N ALA A 378 15.91 -11.88 -7.09
CA ALA A 378 15.77 -13.19 -6.45
C ALA A 378 15.72 -13.10 -4.91
N ILE A 379 16.32 -12.07 -4.31
CA ILE A 379 16.23 -11.82 -2.86
C ILE A 379 14.78 -11.47 -2.51
N TYR A 380 14.22 -10.44 -3.14
CA TYR A 380 12.84 -10.00 -2.88
C TYR A 380 11.79 -11.09 -3.15
N ARG A 381 11.96 -11.93 -4.19
CA ARG A 381 11.07 -13.09 -4.43
C ARG A 381 11.17 -14.14 -3.33
N ARG A 382 12.38 -14.41 -2.83
CA ARG A 382 12.62 -15.35 -1.73
C ARG A 382 12.00 -14.83 -0.44
N ASP A 383 12.21 -13.56 -0.13
CA ASP A 383 11.67 -12.90 1.06
C ASP A 383 10.13 -12.86 1.02
N ALA A 384 9.53 -12.50 -0.11
CA ALA A 384 8.08 -12.55 -0.30
C ALA A 384 7.51 -13.97 -0.10
N LYS A 385 8.19 -15.00 -0.64
CA LYS A 385 7.79 -16.41 -0.47
C LYS A 385 7.94 -16.90 0.98
N ASN A 386 9.00 -16.48 1.67
CA ASN A 386 9.25 -16.85 3.07
C ASN A 386 8.26 -16.15 3.99
N LEU A 387 8.07 -14.84 3.84
CA LEU A 387 7.10 -14.04 4.57
C LEU A 387 5.67 -14.59 4.37
N LYS A 388 5.31 -15.01 3.14
CA LYS A 388 4.00 -15.63 2.90
C LYS A 388 3.79 -16.89 3.76
N LYS A 389 4.80 -17.76 3.88
CA LYS A 389 4.75 -18.95 4.76
C LYS A 389 4.78 -18.62 6.25
N GLU A 390 5.31 -17.45 6.61
CA GLU A 390 5.35 -16.97 7.98
C GLU A 390 3.97 -16.45 8.40
N ILE A 391 3.33 -15.62 7.55
CA ILE A 391 2.01 -15.05 7.83
C ILE A 391 0.87 -16.07 7.77
N GLU A 392 1.09 -17.21 7.11
CA GLU A 392 0.21 -18.38 7.17
C GLU A 392 0.19 -19.05 8.57
N LYS A 393 1.09 -18.66 9.50
CA LYS A 393 1.12 -19.14 10.89
C LYS A 393 0.49 -18.18 11.90
N TYR A 394 0.23 -16.93 11.52
CA TYR A 394 -0.53 -15.97 12.32
C TYR A 394 -2.02 -16.29 12.24
#